data_AF-M5BJ46-F1
#
_entry.id   AF-M5BJ46-F1
#
_cell.length_a   1.000
_cell.length_b   1.000
_cell.length_c   1.000
_cell.angle_alpha   90.00
_cell.angle_beta   90.00
_cell.angle_gamma   90.00
#
_symmetry.space_group_name_H-M   'P 1'
#
loop_
_entity.id
_entity.type
_entity.pdbx_description
1 polymer ?
#
loop_
_entity_poly.entity_id
_entity_poly.type
_entity_poly.pdbx_seq_one_letter_code
_entity_poly.pdbx_strand_id
1 'polypeptide(L)'
;MYYLFALATAALVAGTPLQPRQSDPCVAIASKGWYKPSQVLSCLQSFPYNETLRNNVVDVVSKTFNFHTSVSFHLNMPDPFTDDTVDVQGELRRIGQTKYDNDFALHQE
;
A
#
# COMPACT_ATOMS: atom_id res chain seq x y z
N MET A 1 -45.37 49.19 17.21
CA MET A 1 -44.16 48.53 17.75
C MET A 1 -44.50 47.03 17.76
N TYR A 2 -43.94 46.14 16.95
CA TYR A 2 -42.54 45.92 16.55
C TYR A 2 -42.48 45.33 15.14
N TYR A 3 -41.54 45.81 14.31
CA TYR A 3 -41.13 45.14 13.07
C TYR A 3 -40.09 44.06 13.41
N LEU A 4 -40.35 42.79 13.08
CA LEU A 4 -39.38 41.70 13.16
C LEU A 4 -38.66 41.56 11.83
N PHE A 5 -37.40 41.99 11.78
CA PHE A 5 -36.47 41.72 10.69
C PHE A 5 -35.96 40.27 10.80
N ALA A 6 -36.27 39.43 9.82
CA ALA A 6 -35.66 38.11 9.67
C ALA A 6 -34.31 38.27 8.93
N LEU A 7 -33.20 38.06 9.64
CA LEU A 7 -31.86 37.99 9.06
C LEU A 7 -31.60 36.57 8.57
N ALA A 8 -31.59 36.36 7.26
CA ALA A 8 -31.14 35.12 6.63
C ALA A 8 -29.61 35.09 6.60
N THR A 9 -29.00 34.16 7.34
CA THR A 9 -27.56 33.87 7.27
C THR A 9 -27.27 32.94 6.10
N ALA A 10 -26.69 33.48 5.03
CA ALA A 10 -26.15 32.67 3.93
C ALA A 10 -24.82 32.02 4.39
N ALA A 11 -24.80 30.69 4.49
CA ALA A 11 -23.58 29.94 4.72
C ALA A 11 -22.73 29.91 3.43
N LEU A 12 -21.55 30.52 3.46
CA LEU A 12 -20.55 30.40 2.41
C LEU A 12 -19.92 29.00 2.48
N VAL A 13 -20.22 28.16 1.49
CA VAL A 13 -19.53 26.88 1.30
C VAL A 13 -18.17 27.18 0.69
N ALA A 14 -17.12 27.18 1.51
CA ALA A 14 -15.75 27.25 1.02
C ALA A 14 -15.42 25.94 0.30
N GLY A 15 -15.26 25.99 -1.03
CA GLY A 15 -14.81 24.85 -1.82
C GLY A 15 -13.38 24.46 -1.43
N THR A 16 -13.12 23.18 -1.25
CA THR A 16 -11.75 22.66 -1.08
C THR A 16 -10.94 22.93 -2.35
N PRO A 17 -9.71 23.47 -2.24
CA PRO A 17 -8.87 23.66 -3.41
C PRO A 17 -8.57 22.31 -4.05
N LEU A 18 -8.67 22.24 -5.38
CA LEU A 18 -8.28 21.04 -6.13
C LEU A 18 -6.79 20.79 -5.92
N GLN A 19 -6.47 19.65 -5.30
CA GLN A 19 -5.10 19.20 -5.12
C GLN A 19 -4.43 19.13 -6.51
N PRO A 20 -3.27 19.78 -6.72
CA PRO A 20 -2.54 19.67 -7.99
C PRO A 20 -2.29 18.20 -8.31
N ARG A 21 -2.60 17.79 -9.54
CA ARG A 21 -2.34 16.42 -9.98
C ARG A 21 -0.83 16.20 -9.94
N GLN A 22 -0.38 15.25 -9.12
CA GLN A 22 1.02 14.84 -9.06
C GLN A 22 1.48 14.46 -10.48
N SER A 23 2.70 14.86 -10.84
CA SER A 23 3.30 14.48 -12.12
C SER A 23 3.32 12.95 -12.23
N ASP A 24 2.92 12.42 -13.39
CA ASP A 24 2.89 10.98 -13.66
C ASP A 24 4.18 10.57 -14.40
N PRO A 25 5.20 10.05 -13.69
CA PRO A 25 6.44 9.61 -14.31
C PRO A 25 6.25 8.41 -15.25
N CYS A 26 5.14 7.69 -15.17
CA CYS A 26 4.85 6.57 -16.06
C CYS A 26 4.56 7.01 -17.50
N VAL A 27 4.19 8.29 -17.72
CA VAL A 27 4.02 8.85 -19.08
C VAL A 27 5.31 8.75 -19.89
N ALA A 28 6.48 8.89 -19.26
CA ALA A 28 7.77 8.80 -19.93
C ALA A 28 8.07 7.40 -20.51
N ILE A 29 7.36 6.37 -20.04
CA ILE A 29 7.52 4.98 -20.47
C ILE A 29 6.23 4.39 -21.06
N ALA A 30 5.23 5.22 -21.35
CA ALA A 30 3.91 4.77 -21.79
C ALA A 30 3.93 4.14 -23.20
N SER A 31 4.88 4.51 -24.05
CA SER A 31 5.09 3.81 -25.32
C SER A 31 5.61 2.38 -25.07
N LYS A 32 5.32 1.43 -25.96
CA LYS A 32 5.94 0.10 -25.86
C LYS A 32 7.37 0.19 -26.36
N GLY A 33 8.36 -0.07 -25.49
CA GLY A 33 9.78 0.06 -25.83
C GLY A 33 10.71 -0.41 -24.72
N TRP A 34 12.03 -0.24 -24.95
CA TRP A 34 13.07 -0.51 -23.96
C TRP A 34 13.44 0.78 -23.23
N TYR A 35 13.40 0.75 -21.90
CA TYR A 35 13.64 1.90 -21.05
C TYR A 35 14.80 1.66 -20.08
N LYS A 36 15.41 2.75 -19.62
CA LYS A 36 16.41 2.64 -18.56
C LYS A 36 15.73 2.15 -17.27
N PRO A 37 16.38 1.29 -16.47
CA PRO A 37 15.83 0.86 -15.18
C PRO A 37 15.40 2.02 -14.28
N SER A 38 16.12 3.15 -14.31
CA SER A 38 15.76 4.35 -13.54
C SER A 38 14.43 4.99 -13.96
N GLN A 39 14.08 4.94 -15.25
CA GLN A 39 12.79 5.46 -15.73
C GLN A 39 11.64 4.55 -15.27
N VAL A 40 11.84 3.24 -15.32
CA VAL A 40 10.86 2.26 -14.82
C VAL A 40 10.69 2.39 -13.30
N LEU A 41 11.79 2.48 -12.57
CA LEU A 41 11.77 2.62 -11.11
C LEU A 41 11.06 3.91 -10.68
N SER A 42 11.29 5.03 -11.40
CA SER A 42 10.59 6.30 -11.14
C SER A 42 9.07 6.15 -11.28
N CYS A 43 8.60 5.35 -12.25
CA CYS A 43 7.18 5.03 -12.40
C CYS A 43 6.67 4.18 -11.23
N LEU A 44 7.34 3.06 -10.91
CA LEU A 44 6.90 2.15 -9.86
C LEU A 44 6.89 2.81 -8.46
N GLN A 45 7.88 3.65 -8.16
CA GLN A 45 7.95 4.37 -6.88
C GLN A 45 6.95 5.53 -6.78
N SER A 46 6.28 5.91 -7.87
CA SER A 46 5.31 7.00 -7.87
C SER A 46 3.97 6.65 -7.22
N PHE A 47 3.68 5.36 -7.07
CA PHE A 47 2.45 4.88 -6.44
C PHE A 47 2.56 5.02 -4.91
N PRO A 48 1.66 5.82 -4.29
CA PRO A 48 1.75 6.07 -2.85
C PRO A 48 1.39 4.82 -2.06
N TYR A 49 2.09 4.62 -0.94
CA TYR A 49 1.75 3.58 0.02
C TYR A 49 0.33 3.80 0.57
N ASN A 50 -0.48 2.72 0.58
CA ASN A 50 -1.84 2.74 1.10
C ASN A 50 -2.00 1.69 2.20
N GLU A 51 -2.05 2.16 3.44
CA GLU A 51 -2.17 1.31 4.63
C GLU A 51 -3.43 0.46 4.65
N THR A 52 -4.57 1.02 4.21
CA THR A 52 -5.83 0.27 4.12
C THR A 52 -5.73 -0.87 3.12
N LEU A 53 -5.14 -0.61 1.95
CA LEU A 53 -4.92 -1.66 0.94
C LEU A 53 -3.96 -2.72 1.46
N ARG A 54 -2.82 -2.33 2.05
CA ARG A 54 -1.87 -3.25 2.67
C ARG A 54 -2.56 -4.12 3.71
N ASN A 55 -3.35 -3.55 4.62
CA ASN A 55 -4.05 -4.30 5.66
C ASN A 55 -5.02 -5.33 5.07
N ASN A 56 -5.76 -4.96 4.01
CA ASN A 56 -6.66 -5.88 3.33
C ASN A 56 -5.89 -7.02 2.65
N VAL A 57 -4.77 -6.72 1.98
CA VAL A 57 -3.92 -7.73 1.34
C VAL A 57 -3.36 -8.69 2.39
N VAL A 58 -2.76 -8.17 3.46
CA VAL A 58 -2.21 -8.99 4.56
C VAL A 58 -3.30 -9.85 5.20
N ASP A 59 -4.48 -9.32 5.45
CA ASP A 59 -5.60 -10.08 6.03
C ASP A 59 -6.04 -11.25 5.13
N VAL A 60 -6.28 -10.97 3.85
CA VAL A 60 -6.70 -12.00 2.88
C VAL A 60 -5.62 -13.06 2.71
N VAL A 61 -4.38 -12.63 2.49
CA VAL A 61 -3.25 -13.55 2.27
C VAL A 61 -2.99 -14.36 3.55
N SER A 62 -3.00 -13.75 4.73
CA SER A 62 -2.84 -14.47 6.00
C SER A 62 -3.90 -15.56 6.20
N LYS A 63 -5.17 -15.24 5.92
CA LYS A 63 -6.28 -16.21 5.97
C LYS A 63 -6.10 -17.32 4.94
N THR A 64 -5.66 -16.99 3.73
CA THR A 64 -5.34 -17.98 2.70
C THR A 64 -4.21 -18.89 3.18
N PHE A 65 -3.10 -18.38 3.71
CA PHE A 65 -2.00 -19.24 4.15
C PHE A 65 -2.24 -19.94 5.50
N ASN A 66 -3.39 -19.76 6.14
CA ASN A 66 -3.67 -20.38 7.45
C ASN A 66 -4.13 -21.86 7.34
N PHE A 67 -4.25 -22.42 6.14
CA PHE A 67 -4.58 -23.85 5.97
C PHE A 67 -3.34 -24.76 5.95
N HIS A 68 -2.12 -24.21 5.89
CA HIS A 68 -0.91 -25.02 5.80
C HIS A 68 -0.73 -25.85 7.07
N THR A 69 -0.62 -27.16 6.89
CA THR A 69 -0.35 -28.09 7.98
C THR A 69 1.16 -28.26 8.17
N SER A 70 1.58 -28.65 9.36
CA SER A 70 2.99 -28.96 9.66
C SER A 70 3.94 -27.75 9.54
N VAL A 71 3.45 -26.52 9.66
CA VAL A 71 4.31 -25.30 9.63
C VAL A 71 5.41 -25.38 10.69
N SER A 72 5.07 -25.83 11.90
CA SER A 72 6.05 -26.05 12.97
C SER A 72 7.11 -27.10 12.62
N PHE A 73 6.76 -28.15 11.89
CA PHE A 73 7.73 -29.16 11.47
C PHE A 73 8.74 -28.56 10.49
N HIS A 74 8.26 -27.81 9.49
CA HIS A 74 9.12 -27.15 8.50
C HIS A 74 10.05 -26.13 9.17
N LEU A 75 9.50 -25.27 10.03
CA LEU A 75 10.30 -24.26 10.75
C LEU A 75 11.36 -24.82 11.70
N ASN A 76 11.25 -26.10 12.08
CA ASN A 76 12.19 -26.77 12.98
C ASN A 76 12.92 -27.94 12.29
N MET A 77 13.00 -27.93 10.95
CA MET A 77 13.77 -28.93 10.23
C MET A 77 15.25 -28.86 10.64
N PRO A 78 15.89 -30.02 10.89
CA PRO A 78 17.32 -30.06 11.19
C PRO A 78 18.15 -29.84 9.92
N ASP A 79 19.47 -29.70 10.09
CA ASP A 79 20.44 -29.74 9.00
C ASP A 79 20.15 -30.90 8.02
N PRO A 80 20.30 -30.68 6.70
CA PRO A 80 20.78 -29.46 6.03
C PRO A 80 19.68 -28.44 5.66
N PHE A 81 18.46 -28.59 6.16
CA PHE A 81 17.28 -27.88 5.65
C PHE A 81 16.87 -26.65 6.49
N THR A 82 17.78 -26.14 7.34
CA THR A 82 17.50 -25.00 8.23
C THR A 82 17.18 -23.72 7.47
N ASP A 83 17.73 -23.56 6.27
CA ASP A 83 17.59 -22.33 5.46
C ASP A 83 16.48 -22.45 4.39
N ASP A 84 15.84 -23.62 4.28
CA ASP A 84 14.86 -23.91 3.22
C ASP A 84 13.43 -23.50 3.59
N THR A 85 13.23 -22.90 4.77
CA THR A 85 11.90 -22.59 5.29
C THR A 85 11.78 -21.14 5.74
N VAL A 86 10.62 -20.55 5.44
CA VAL A 86 10.26 -19.18 5.81
C VAL A 86 9.01 -19.24 6.67
N ASP A 87 8.99 -18.51 7.80
CA ASP A 87 7.76 -18.30 8.57
C ASP A 87 6.86 -17.31 7.83
N VAL A 88 6.10 -17.81 6.85
CA VAL A 88 5.19 -16.99 6.04
C VAL A 88 4.22 -16.19 6.91
N GLN A 89 3.69 -16.77 7.99
CA GLN A 89 2.79 -16.04 8.89
C GLN A 89 3.54 -14.98 9.72
N GLY A 90 4.79 -15.25 10.07
CA GLY A 90 5.73 -14.27 10.65
C GLY A 90 5.98 -13.10 9.71
N GLU A 91 6.29 -13.37 8.45
CA GLU A 91 6.54 -12.34 7.45
C GLU A 91 5.29 -11.51 7.17
N LEU A 92 4.11 -12.13 7.06
CA LEU A 92 2.85 -11.38 6.90
C LEU A 92 2.55 -10.49 8.12
N ARG A 93 2.87 -10.93 9.34
CA ARG A 93 2.78 -10.08 10.54
C ARG A 93 3.76 -8.91 10.47
N ARG A 94 5.02 -9.15 10.09
CA ARG A 94 6.03 -8.09 9.90
C ARG A 94 5.55 -7.06 8.88
N ILE A 95 5.11 -7.51 7.71
CA ILE A 95 4.56 -6.65 6.65
C ILE A 95 3.35 -5.85 7.16
N GLY A 96 2.47 -6.47 7.93
CA GLY A 96 1.30 -5.82 8.56
C GLY A 96 1.65 -4.72 9.58
N GLN A 97 2.85 -4.76 10.16
CA GLN A 97 3.33 -3.78 11.15
C GLN A 97 4.31 -2.75 10.57
N THR A 98 4.79 -2.96 9.34
CA THR A 98 5.80 -2.11 8.71
C THR A 98 5.15 -0.99 7.91
N LYS A 99 5.68 0.23 8.00
CA LYS A 99 5.28 1.34 7.13
C LYS A 99 6.33 1.50 6.03
N TYR A 100 5.88 1.68 4.80
CA TYR A 100 6.74 1.78 3.62
C TYR A 100 6.63 3.17 2.99
N ASP A 101 7.69 3.58 2.29
CA ASP A 101 7.76 4.89 1.64
C ASP A 101 6.79 5.01 0.46
N ASN A 102 6.61 3.93 -0.29
CA ASN A 102 5.72 3.83 -1.45
C ASN A 102 5.25 2.38 -1.63
N ASP A 103 4.30 2.18 -2.54
CA ASP A 103 3.74 0.85 -2.80
C ASP A 103 4.78 -0.12 -3.39
N PHE A 104 5.73 0.37 -4.18
CA PHE A 104 6.80 -0.48 -4.71
C PHE A 104 7.72 -1.02 -3.61
N ALA A 105 8.08 -0.19 -2.62
CA ALA A 105 8.88 -0.62 -1.47
C ALA A 105 8.17 -1.71 -0.64
N LEU A 106 6.84 -1.68 -0.54
CA LEU A 106 6.06 -2.75 0.10
C LEU A 106 6.21 -4.11 -0.63
N HIS A 107 6.41 -4.13 -1.95
CA HIS A 107 6.48 -5.36 -2.75
C HIS A 107 7.91 -5.85 -3.01
N GLN A 108 8.93 -5.11 -2.57
CA GLN A 108 10.33 -5.48 -2.74
C GLN A 108 10.90 -6.26 -1.53
N GLU A 109 10.32 -6.04 -0.35
CA GLU A 109 10.75 -6.62 0.94
C GLU A 109 9.88 -7.79 1.42
#